data_AF-A0A967D0B3-F1
#
_entry.id   AF-A0A967D0B3-F1
#
_cell.length_a   1.000
_cell.length_b   1.000
_cell.length_c   1.000
_cell.angle_alpha   90.00
_cell.angle_beta   90.00
_cell.angle_gamma   90.00
#
_symmetry.space_group_name_H-M   'P 1'
#
loop_
_entity.id
_entity.type
_entity.pdbx_description
1 polymer ?
#
loop_
_entity_poly.entity_id
_entity_poly.type
_entity_poly.pdbx_seq_one_letter_code
_entity_poly.pdbx_strand_id
1 'polypeptide(L)'
;MAANIPTGSGAFAKSINLPLQPFTLIGSTTRAGMLSAPLRERFGLAYHLDFYSDEELAQVVLRSAGILEVKIDEPGALEIARRSRGTPRISNRLLRRV
;
A
#
# COMPACT_ATOMS: atom_id res chain seq x y z
N MET A 1 -23.44 -1.89 10.67
CA MET A 1 -23.37 -2.77 9.47
C MET A 1 -23.50 -4.21 9.96
N ALA A 2 -24.26 -5.07 9.30
CA ALA A 2 -24.40 -6.47 9.67
C ALA A 2 -23.74 -7.36 8.60
N ALA A 3 -22.99 -8.38 9.02
CA ALA A 3 -22.46 -9.39 8.12
C ALA A 3 -23.43 -10.58 8.08
N ASN A 4 -23.80 -11.02 6.88
CA ASN A 4 -24.53 -12.27 6.69
C ASN A 4 -23.53 -13.41 6.64
N ILE A 5 -23.52 -14.25 7.68
CA ILE A 5 -22.64 -15.41 7.76
C ILE A 5 -23.51 -16.66 7.60
N PRO A 6 -23.27 -17.53 6.60
CA PRO A 6 -23.96 -18.80 6.50
C PRO A 6 -23.47 -19.73 7.62
N THR A 7 -24.41 -20.32 8.35
CA THR A 7 -24.12 -21.38 9.33
C THR A 7 -24.72 -22.71 8.86
N GLY A 8 -23.88 -23.74 8.75
CA GLY A 8 -24.23 -25.07 8.25
C GLY A 8 -24.03 -25.26 6.74
N SER A 9 -24.09 -26.50 6.26
CA SER A 9 -24.06 -26.87 4.83
C SER A 9 -25.34 -27.61 4.43
N GLY A 10 -25.80 -27.43 3.18
CA GLY A 10 -27.02 -28.05 2.65
C GLY A 10 -28.32 -27.28 2.95
N ALA A 11 -29.48 -27.95 2.84
CA ALA A 11 -30.83 -27.35 2.93
C ALA A 11 -31.16 -26.68 4.27
N PHE A 12 -30.30 -26.83 5.29
CA PHE A 12 -30.45 -26.25 6.63
C PHE A 12 -29.57 -25.01 6.85
N ALA A 13 -28.86 -24.53 5.83
CA ALA A 13 -28.04 -23.33 5.94
C ALA A 13 -28.92 -22.12 6.29
N LYS A 14 -28.70 -21.56 7.48
CA LYS A 14 -29.34 -20.32 7.94
C LYS A 14 -28.34 -19.18 7.88
N SER A 15 -28.75 -18.03 7.37
CA SER A 15 -27.99 -16.79 7.46
C SER A 15 -28.22 -16.15 8.83
N ILE A 16 -27.14 -15.91 9.56
CA ILE A 16 -27.19 -15.16 10.81
C ILE A 16 -26.68 -13.74 10.52
N ASN A 17 -27.44 -12.73 10.96
CA ASN A 17 -26.99 -11.35 10.95
C ASN A 17 -26.11 -11.11 12.18
N LEU A 18 -24.79 -10.99 11.97
CA LEU A 18 -23.86 -10.62 13.04
C LEU A 18 -23.69 -9.10 13.06
N PRO A 19 -24.03 -8.41 14.16
CA PRO A 19 -23.73 -6.98 14.29
C PRO A 19 -22.22 -6.78 14.37
N LEU A 20 -21.68 -5.92 13.50
CA LEU A 20 -20.28 -5.52 13.56
C LEU A 20 -20.11 -4.26 14.40
N GLN A 21 -19.05 -4.25 15.21
CA GLN A 21 -18.59 -3.02 15.86
C GLN A 21 -18.13 -2.00 14.81
N PRO A 22 -18.19 -0.69 15.10
CA PRO A 22 -17.62 0.32 14.22
C PRO A 22 -16.15 0.06 13.94
N PHE A 23 -15.75 0.15 12.67
CA PHE A 23 -14.36 -0.02 12.23
C PHE A 23 -14.08 0.85 11.01
N THR A 24 -12.79 1.09 10.75
CA THR A 24 -12.32 1.78 9.53
C THR A 24 -11.78 0.74 8.56
N LEU A 25 -12.42 0.62 7.40
CA LEU A 25 -11.93 -0.22 6.31
C LEU A 25 -10.88 0.55 5.51
N ILE A 26 -9.67 0.00 5.40
CA ILE A 26 -8.61 0.52 4.51
C ILE A 26 -8.42 -0.48 3.37
N GLY A 27 -8.71 -0.06 2.15
CA GLY A 27 -8.50 -0.85 0.94
C GLY A 27 -7.27 -0.37 0.17
N SER A 28 -6.52 -1.30 -0.44
CA SER A 28 -5.43 -0.99 -1.37
C SER A 28 -5.60 -1.81 -2.64
N THR A 29 -5.48 -1.15 -3.79
CA THR A 29 -5.54 -1.78 -5.11
C THR A 29 -4.57 -1.07 -6.05
N THR A 30 -3.99 -1.82 -6.98
CA THR A 30 -3.14 -1.25 -8.02
C THR A 30 -3.94 -0.43 -9.04
N ARG A 31 -5.22 -0.75 -9.23
CA ARG A 31 -6.11 0.00 -10.12
C ARG A 31 -7.49 0.13 -9.48
N ALA A 32 -7.86 1.35 -9.10
CA ALA A 32 -9.15 1.66 -8.51
C ALA A 32 -10.32 1.34 -9.45
N GLY A 33 -10.11 1.43 -10.78
CA GLY A 33 -11.10 1.08 -11.79
C GLY A 33 -11.49 -0.41 -11.85
N MET A 34 -10.75 -1.29 -11.16
CA MET A 34 -11.10 -2.72 -11.05
C MET A 34 -12.09 -3.02 -9.92
N LEU A 35 -12.39 -2.04 -9.05
CA LEU A 35 -13.39 -2.20 -8.01
C LEU A 35 -14.80 -2.05 -8.61
N SER A 36 -15.72 -2.90 -8.19
CA SER A 36 -17.13 -2.73 -8.54
C SER A 36 -17.64 -1.38 -8.02
N ALA A 37 -18.52 -0.72 -8.79
CA ALA A 37 -19.08 0.57 -8.40
C ALA A 37 -19.70 0.55 -6.98
N PRO A 38 -20.49 -0.47 -6.58
CA PRO A 38 -21.09 -0.51 -5.24
C PRO A 38 -20.08 -0.64 -4.09
N LEU A 39 -18.91 -1.24 -4.32
CA LEU A 39 -17.85 -1.31 -3.30
C LEU A 39 -17.05 -0.01 -3.26
N ARG A 40 -16.74 0.56 -4.43
CA ARG A 40 -16.00 1.82 -4.55
C ARG A 40 -16.74 2.99 -3.90
N GLU A 41 -18.05 3.07 -4.07
CA GLU A 41 -18.91 4.11 -3.47
C GLU A 41 -18.97 4.06 -1.93
N ARG A 42 -18.52 2.96 -1.31
CA ARG A 42 -18.46 2.84 0.16
C ARG A 42 -17.22 3.48 0.78
N PHE A 43 -16.22 3.87 -0.02
CA PHE A 43 -15.03 4.54 0.47
C PHE A 43 -15.24 6.06 0.47
N GLY A 44 -15.31 6.66 1.66
CA GLY A 44 -15.45 8.12 1.82
C GLY A 44 -14.16 8.91 1.53
N LEU A 45 -13.01 8.24 1.50
CA LEU A 45 -11.71 8.80 1.16
C LEU A 45 -11.04 7.92 0.11
N ALA A 46 -10.48 8.54 -0.92
CA ALA A 46 -9.73 7.87 -1.96
C ALA A 46 -8.42 8.63 -2.23
N TYR A 47 -7.31 7.92 -2.15
CA TYR A 47 -5.97 8.45 -2.42
C TYR A 47 -5.34 7.67 -3.56
N HIS A 48 -4.80 8.39 -4.53
CA HIS A 48 -3.96 7.81 -5.57
C HIS A 48 -2.49 8.02 -5.19
N LEU A 49 -1.68 6.98 -5.36
CA LEU A 49 -0.24 7.04 -5.15
C LEU A 49 0.43 7.03 -6.51
N ASP A 50 1.04 8.15 -6.87
CA ASP A 50 1.85 8.27 -8.06
C ASP A 50 3.28 7.76 -7.81
N PHE A 51 4.03 7.61 -8.90
CA PHE A 51 5.46 7.38 -8.80
C PHE A 51 6.15 8.60 -8.20
N TYR A 52 7.14 8.33 -7.36
CA TYR A 52 7.95 9.36 -6.72
C TYR A 52 8.92 9.98 -7.72
N SER A 53 9.24 11.26 -7.53
CA SER A 53 10.33 11.91 -8.26
C SER A 53 11.69 11.36 -7.83
N ASP A 54 12.72 11.58 -8.65
CA ASP A 54 14.08 11.15 -8.32
C ASP A 54 14.59 11.88 -7.06
N GLU A 55 14.21 13.14 -6.85
CA GLU A 55 14.56 13.93 -5.67
C GLU A 55 13.89 13.39 -4.42
N GLU A 56 12.59 13.07 -4.47
CA GLU A 56 11.86 12.46 -3.35
C GLU A 56 12.45 11.09 -2.99
N LEU A 57 12.82 10.30 -4.01
CA LEU A 57 13.48 9.01 -3.79
C LEU A 57 14.89 9.16 -3.22
N ALA A 58 15.65 10.19 -3.59
CA ALA A 58 16.96 10.46 -3.00
C ALA A 58 16.83 10.72 -1.49
N GLN A 59 15.79 11.47 -1.07
CA GLN A 59 15.49 11.67 0.35
C GLN A 59 15.15 10.36 1.07
N VAL A 60 14.38 9.48 0.43
CA VAL A 60 14.09 8.14 0.96
C VAL A 60 15.38 7.32 1.13
N VAL A 61 16.29 7.38 0.15
CA VAL A 61 17.57 6.66 0.18
C VAL A 61 18.47 7.19 1.28
N LEU A 62 18.66 8.51 1.39
CA LEU A 62 19.47 9.14 2.45
C LEU A 62 18.95 8.76 3.84
N ARG A 63 17.62 8.87 4.05
CA ARG A 63 17.00 8.46 5.32
C ARG A 63 17.23 6.98 5.61
N SER A 64 17.08 6.13 4.60
CA SER A 64 17.23 4.67 4.78
C SER A 64 18.69 4.27 5.02
N ALA A 65 19.65 4.97 4.42
CA ALA A 65 21.08 4.78 4.67
C ALA A 65 21.43 5.13 6.12
N GLY A 66 20.87 6.22 6.65
CA GLY A 66 21.00 6.58 8.07
C GLY A 66 20.44 5.51 9.02
N ILE A 67 19.30 4.90 8.69
CA ILE A 67 18.71 3.81 9.49
C ILE A 67 19.55 2.52 9.43
N LEU A 68 20.20 2.26 8.29
CA LEU A 68 21.02 1.08 8.07
C LEU A 68 22.49 1.28 8.43
N GLU A 69 22.86 2.47 8.92
CA GLU A 69 24.25 2.86 9.22
C GLU A 69 25.21 2.71 8.03
N VAL A 70 24.69 2.88 6.81
CA VAL A 70 25.48 2.84 5.57
C VAL A 70 25.89 4.26 5.19
N LYS A 71 27.17 4.46 4.90
CA LYS A 71 27.65 5.74 4.38
C LYS A 71 27.27 5.88 2.92
N ILE A 72 26.62 6.99 2.58
CA ILE A 72 26.29 7.36 1.21
C ILE A 72 26.41 8.88 1.07
N ASP A 73 26.86 9.35 -0.09
CA ASP A 73 26.86 10.75 -0.45
C ASP A 73 25.58 11.12 -1.22
N GLU A 74 25.31 12.42 -1.32
CA GLU A 74 24.11 12.93 -2.00
C GLU A 74 24.05 12.52 -3.48
N PRO A 75 25.16 12.57 -4.26
CA PRO A 75 25.17 12.07 -5.63
C PRO A 75 24.87 10.57 -5.73
N GLY A 76 25.41 9.75 -4.83
CA GLY A 76 25.15 8.31 -4.79
C GLY A 76 23.69 8.00 -4.48
N ALA A 77 23.07 8.75 -3.56
CA ALA A 77 21.65 8.60 -3.26
C ALA A 77 20.75 8.95 -4.47
N LEU A 78 21.10 10.02 -5.19
CA LEU A 78 20.38 10.43 -6.41
C LEU A 78 20.55 9.41 -7.54
N GLU A 79 21.72 8.80 -7.68
CA GLU A 79 21.95 7.76 -8.69
C GLU A 79 21.14 6.48 -8.41
N ILE A 80 21.03 6.09 -7.14
CA ILE A 80 20.12 5.00 -6.74
C ILE A 80 18.68 5.38 -7.06
N ALA A 81 18.26 6.61 -6.73
CA ALA A 81 16.91 7.10 -6.97
C ALA A 81 16.51 7.01 -8.46
N ARG A 82 17.35 7.53 -9.36
CA ARG A 82 17.16 7.47 -10.83
C ARG A 82 16.96 6.05 -11.35
N ARG A 83 17.60 5.05 -10.73
CA ARG A 83 17.51 3.63 -11.10
C ARG A 83 16.34 2.89 -10.44
N SER A 84 15.55 3.57 -9.61
CA SER A 84 14.52 2.96 -8.78
C SER A 84 13.13 2.93 -9.40
N ARG A 85 12.97 3.46 -10.63
CA ARG A 85 11.69 3.48 -11.36
C ARG A 85 10.55 4.07 -10.53
N GLY A 86 10.79 5.24 -9.92
CA GLY A 86 9.80 5.97 -9.13
C GLY A 86 9.29 5.24 -7.87
N THR A 87 9.96 4.17 -7.43
CA THR A 87 9.43 3.26 -6.40
C THR A 87 10.34 3.17 -5.17
N PRO A 88 9.90 3.63 -3.98
CA PRO A 88 10.66 3.55 -2.73
C PRO A 88 11.10 2.13 -2.35
N ARG A 89 10.27 1.13 -2.66
CA ARG A 89 10.60 -0.28 -2.43
C ARG A 89 11.81 -0.74 -3.26
N ILE A 90 11.97 -0.22 -4.48
CA ILE A 90 13.10 -0.58 -5.35
C ILE A 90 14.35 0.16 -4.89
N SER A 91 14.26 1.44 -4.52
CA SER A 91 15.42 2.21 -4.03
C SER A 91 16.05 1.58 -2.80
N ASN A 92 15.24 1.21 -1.81
CA ASN A 92 15.73 0.51 -0.62
C ASN A 92 16.31 -0.87 -0.93
N ARG A 93 15.82 -1.56 -1.96
CA ARG A 93 16.39 -2.84 -2.40
C ARG A 93 17.74 -2.64 -3.07
N LEU A 94 17.93 -1.56 -3.83
CA LEU A 94 19.21 -1.22 -4.46
C LEU A 94 20.24 -0.81 -3.40
N LEU A 95 19.85 0.05 -2.45
CA LEU A 95 20.69 0.49 -1.35
C LEU A 95 21.28 -0.68 -0.54
N ARG A 96 20.50 -1.75 -0.31
CA ARG A 96 20.97 -2.93 0.43
C ARG A 96 21.97 -3.82 -0.33
N ARG A 97 22.22 -3.56 -1.61
CA ARG A 97 23.15 -4.33 -2.45
C ARG A 97 24.50 -3.64 -2.65
N VAL A 98 24.61 -2.41 -2.16
CA VAL A 98 25.83 -1.61 -2.18
C VAL A 98 26.47 -1.69 -0.80
#